data_AF-A0A0P7GPI9-F1
#
_entry.id   AF-A0A0P7GPI9-F1
#
_cell.length_a   1.000
_cell.length_b   1.000
_cell.length_c   1.000
_cell.angle_alpha   90.00
_cell.angle_beta   90.00
_cell.angle_gamma   90.00
#
_symmetry.space_group_name_H-M   'P 1'
#
loop_
_entity.id
_entity.type
_entity.pdbx_description
1 polymer ?
#
loop_
_entity_poly.entity_id
_entity_poly.type
_entity_poly.pdbx_seq_one_letter_code
_entity_poly.pdbx_strand_id
1 'polypeptide(L)'
;MAGIADAVPPWLLNVTDVLAWVVIGAFVLGAVLELTARRGDAPDGSLAAVVGAGRRRLEHARRVSTGAWGLFALFWLLLFPHFAFVHKSYVEGVLALIAVPASLYAGYLLWQGRDTLFVLSRATAIMGLIYLPFETIPAVEIAGLRIPAPRQVLIEIVTTQTGWLMDFFGAHPELITGPQGYQNTYEFVASDGQILHFSVVLACTGLGSIAIFAGLIAAVRAPLRRKLRALSVAVPVIYGLNLVRTTFIGITFGQQLLHVYPDLVLTMFGALTPTASPGTSRTASSANCWR
;
A
#
# COMPACT_ATOMS: atom_id res chain seq x y z
N MET A 1 -27.62 -13.24 1.10
CA MET A 1 -27.66 -11.91 1.73
C MET A 1 -27.09 -10.90 0.72
N ALA A 2 -27.95 -10.36 -0.13
CA ALA A 2 -27.62 -9.31 -1.09
C ALA A 2 -27.62 -7.97 -0.35
N GLY A 3 -26.49 -7.63 0.28
CA GLY A 3 -26.36 -6.46 1.11
C GLY A 3 -25.10 -5.68 0.72
N ILE A 4 -25.31 -4.53 0.09
CA ILE A 4 -24.38 -3.38 -0.02
C ILE A 4 -23.12 -3.61 -0.87
N ALA A 5 -22.79 -4.83 -1.29
CA ALA A 5 -21.71 -5.06 -2.27
C ALA A 5 -22.00 -4.41 -3.65
N ASP A 6 -23.27 -4.17 -3.98
CA ASP A 6 -23.72 -3.43 -5.17
C ASP A 6 -23.69 -1.90 -5.01
N ALA A 7 -23.30 -1.37 -3.84
CA ALA A 7 -23.40 0.06 -3.53
C ALA A 7 -22.17 0.89 -3.93
N VAL A 8 -21.08 0.25 -4.36
CA VAL A 8 -19.93 0.96 -4.93
C VAL A 8 -19.95 0.77 -6.45
N PRO A 9 -20.32 1.79 -7.21
CA PRO A 9 -20.36 1.67 -8.65
C PRO A 9 -18.96 1.34 -9.20
N PRO A 10 -18.84 0.51 -10.25
CA PRO A 10 -17.55 0.18 -10.87
C PRO A 10 -16.75 1.42 -11.32
N TRP A 11 -17.43 2.53 -11.62
CA TRP A 11 -16.79 3.79 -11.96
C TRP A 11 -16.05 4.44 -10.78
N LEU A 12 -16.44 4.16 -9.52
CA LEU A 12 -15.79 4.75 -8.35
C LEU A 12 -14.33 4.28 -8.23
N LEU A 13 -14.06 3.00 -8.54
CA LEU A 13 -12.70 2.43 -8.53
C LEU A 13 -11.83 3.09 -9.61
N ASN A 14 -12.38 3.28 -10.81
CA ASN A 14 -11.68 4.00 -11.89
C ASN A 14 -11.42 5.47 -11.51
N VAL A 15 -12.36 6.11 -10.81
CA VAL A 15 -12.19 7.48 -10.31
C VAL A 15 -11.11 7.54 -9.23
N THR A 16 -11.06 6.59 -8.29
CA THR A 16 -10.03 6.56 -7.25
C THR A 16 -8.64 6.28 -7.82
N ASP A 17 -8.52 5.41 -8.81
CA ASP A 17 -7.24 5.10 -9.46
C ASP A 17 -6.70 6.31 -10.24
N VAL A 18 -7.57 6.97 -11.02
CA VAL A 18 -7.22 8.22 -11.72
C VAL A 18 -6.85 9.31 -10.70
N LEU A 19 -7.62 9.46 -9.63
CA LEU A 19 -7.34 10.43 -8.57
C LEU A 19 -6.00 10.14 -7.90
N ALA A 20 -5.65 8.88 -7.66
CA ALA A 20 -4.37 8.49 -7.09
C ALA A 20 -3.21 8.98 -7.98
N TRP A 21 -3.29 8.76 -9.29
CA TRP A 21 -2.30 9.26 -10.24
C TRP A 21 -2.26 10.79 -10.31
N VAL A 22 -3.41 11.48 -10.22
CA VAL A 22 -3.47 12.95 -10.16
C VAL A 22 -2.79 13.48 -8.89
N VAL A 23 -3.03 12.86 -7.74
CA VAL A 23 -2.40 13.22 -6.46
C VAL A 23 -0.89 13.06 -6.54
N ILE A 24 -0.42 11.89 -7.00
CA ILE A 24 1.01 11.63 -7.14
C ILE A 24 1.63 12.56 -8.19
N GLY A 25 0.95 12.82 -9.30
CA GLY A 25 1.37 13.80 -10.29
C GLY A 25 1.53 15.21 -9.71
N ALA A 26 0.62 15.65 -8.84
CA ALA A 26 0.71 16.93 -8.15
C ALA A 26 1.91 16.99 -7.18
N PHE A 27 2.17 15.91 -6.43
CA PHE A 27 3.36 15.82 -5.58
C PHE A 27 4.67 15.81 -6.38
N VAL A 28 4.71 15.08 -7.51
CA VAL A 28 5.86 15.04 -8.42
C VAL A 28 6.11 16.42 -9.02
N LEU A 29 5.06 17.12 -9.48
CA LEU A 29 5.18 18.48 -10.00
C LEU A 29 5.74 19.43 -8.94
N GLY A 30 5.22 19.38 -7.71
CA GLY A 30 5.73 20.16 -6.59
C GLY A 30 7.21 19.86 -6.30
N ALA A 31 7.60 18.59 -6.31
CA ALA A 31 8.98 18.14 -6.12
C ALA A 31 9.93 18.64 -7.24
N VAL A 32 9.51 18.58 -8.50
CA VAL A 32 10.30 19.06 -9.64
C VAL A 32 10.46 20.57 -9.60
N LEU A 33 9.40 21.31 -9.29
CA LEU A 33 9.45 22.76 -9.12
C LEU A 33 10.38 23.15 -7.97
N GLU A 34 10.32 22.44 -6.84
CA GLU A 34 11.22 22.67 -5.71
C GLU A 34 12.70 22.41 -6.09
N LEU A 35 12.98 21.28 -6.74
CA LEU A 35 14.35 20.92 -7.14
C LEU A 35 14.91 21.89 -8.18
N THR A 36 14.11 22.32 -9.16
CA THR A 36 14.54 23.29 -10.18
C THR A 36 14.72 24.68 -9.60
N ALA A 37 13.90 25.09 -8.62
CA ALA A 37 14.08 26.36 -7.91
C ALA A 37 15.38 26.39 -7.09
N ARG A 38 15.79 25.23 -6.54
CA ARG A 38 17.06 25.08 -5.79
C ARG A 38 18.29 24.87 -6.68
N ARG A 39 18.12 24.38 -7.91
CA ARG A 39 19.19 24.12 -8.89
C ARG A 39 19.52 25.31 -9.80
N GLY A 40 18.92 26.47 -9.58
CA GLY A 40 19.14 27.65 -10.42
C GLY A 40 20.59 28.13 -10.40
N ASP A 41 21.42 27.53 -11.25
CA ASP A 41 22.65 28.10 -11.79
C ASP A 41 22.26 29.13 -12.84
N ALA A 42 22.93 30.28 -12.84
CA ALA A 42 22.76 31.30 -13.87
C ALA A 42 24.08 31.49 -14.63
N PRO A 43 24.07 31.36 -15.96
CA PRO A 43 25.25 31.65 -16.77
C PRO A 43 25.62 33.13 -16.83
N ASP A 44 24.67 34.09 -16.72
CA ASP A 44 24.94 35.52 -17.02
C ASP A 44 23.95 36.56 -16.40
N GLY A 45 23.34 36.31 -15.23
CA GLY A 45 22.30 37.19 -14.66
C GLY A 45 22.68 37.81 -13.31
N SER A 46 22.35 39.09 -13.08
CA SER A 46 22.59 39.77 -11.79
C SER A 46 22.03 38.95 -10.62
N LEU A 47 22.80 38.87 -9.52
CA LEU A 47 22.47 38.06 -8.33
C LEU A 47 21.02 38.29 -7.84
N ALA A 48 20.53 39.53 -7.92
CA ALA A 48 19.17 39.90 -7.52
C ALA A 48 18.07 39.28 -8.40
N ALA A 49 18.29 39.19 -9.72
CA ALA A 49 17.33 38.59 -10.64
C ALA A 49 17.26 37.06 -10.45
N VAL A 50 18.40 36.42 -10.20
CA VAL A 50 18.50 34.97 -9.93
C VAL A 50 17.80 34.62 -8.61
N VAL A 51 18.10 35.38 -7.54
CA VAL A 51 17.47 35.20 -6.23
C VAL A 51 15.95 35.43 -6.30
N GLY A 52 15.50 36.46 -7.04
CA GLY A 52 14.08 36.75 -7.23
C GLY A 52 13.35 35.66 -8.02
N ALA A 53 13.95 35.12 -9.08
CA ALA A 53 13.38 34.02 -9.85
C ALA A 53 13.30 32.72 -9.03
N GLY A 54 14.34 32.41 -8.24
CA GLY A 54 14.35 31.26 -7.33
C GLY A 54 13.25 31.36 -6.27
N ARG A 55 13.06 32.54 -5.66
CA ARG A 55 12.02 32.77 -4.64
C ARG A 55 10.61 32.57 -5.21
N ARG A 56 10.30 33.13 -6.38
CA ARG A 56 9.00 32.93 -7.06
C ARG A 56 8.73 31.47 -7.37
N ARG A 57 9.73 30.73 -7.86
CA ARG A 57 9.59 29.29 -8.15
C ARG A 57 9.38 28.47 -6.88
N LEU A 58 10.05 28.80 -5.78
CA LEU A 58 9.82 28.16 -4.47
C LEU A 58 8.41 28.42 -3.93
N GLU A 59 7.90 29.65 -4.09
CA GLU A 59 6.51 29.98 -3.73
C GLU A 59 5.51 29.18 -4.56
N HIS A 60 5.75 29.03 -5.86
CA HIS A 60 4.93 28.18 -6.73
C HIS A 60 5.00 26.70 -6.31
N ALA A 61 6.21 26.18 -6.05
CA ALA A 61 6.40 24.82 -5.55
C ALA A 61 5.62 24.59 -4.25
N ARG A 62 5.66 25.55 -3.32
CA ARG A 62 4.90 25.50 -2.07
C ARG A 62 3.40 25.42 -2.32
N ARG A 63 2.84 26.29 -3.16
CA ARG A 63 1.41 26.29 -3.49
C ARG A 63 0.96 24.97 -4.11
N VAL A 64 1.73 24.46 -5.07
CA VAL A 64 1.45 23.17 -5.72
C VAL A 64 1.52 22.02 -4.72
N SER A 65 2.55 21.96 -3.88
CA SER A 65 2.68 20.92 -2.85
C SER A 65 1.61 21.01 -1.77
N THR A 66 1.19 22.20 -1.35
CA THR A 66 0.03 22.37 -0.45
C THR A 66 -1.26 21.90 -1.11
N GLY A 67 -1.47 22.21 -2.39
CA GLY A 67 -2.59 21.70 -3.17
C GLY A 67 -2.58 20.16 -3.25
N ALA A 68 -1.41 19.55 -3.46
CA ALA A 68 -1.25 18.10 -3.46
C ALA A 68 -1.66 17.45 -2.13
N TRP A 69 -1.31 18.06 -0.99
CA TRP A 69 -1.78 17.61 0.34
C TRP A 69 -3.29 17.71 0.50
N GLY A 70 -3.93 18.75 -0.04
CA GLY A 70 -5.39 18.88 -0.07
C GLY A 70 -6.05 17.80 -0.93
N LEU A 71 -5.52 17.53 -2.12
CA LEU A 71 -5.98 16.45 -2.99
C LEU A 71 -5.78 15.07 -2.32
N PHE A 72 -4.68 14.88 -1.59
CA PHE A 72 -4.43 13.64 -0.86
C PHE A 72 -5.42 13.44 0.30
N ALA A 73 -5.80 14.51 0.99
CA ALA A 73 -6.86 14.46 1.99
C ALA A 73 -8.21 14.06 1.36
N LEU A 74 -8.54 14.62 0.19
CA LEU A 74 -9.75 14.24 -0.55
C LEU A 74 -9.69 12.77 -0.99
N PHE A 75 -8.53 12.30 -1.47
CA PHE A 75 -8.33 10.91 -1.84
C PHE A 75 -8.63 9.96 -0.67
N TRP A 76 -8.08 10.20 0.52
CA TRP A 76 -8.35 9.37 1.69
C TRP A 76 -9.81 9.42 2.13
N LEU A 77 -10.45 10.59 2.02
CA LEU A 77 -11.87 10.75 2.33
C LEU A 77 -12.76 9.93 1.37
N LEU A 78 -12.42 9.90 0.08
CA LEU A 78 -13.13 9.12 -0.93
C LEU A 78 -12.88 7.61 -0.78
N LEU A 79 -11.74 7.21 -0.22
CA LEU A 79 -11.38 5.81 0.02
C LEU A 79 -12.01 5.24 1.31
N PHE A 80 -12.41 6.11 2.24
CA PHE A 80 -13.02 5.72 3.51
C PHE A 80 -14.25 4.79 3.35
N PRO A 81 -15.26 5.09 2.50
CA PRO A 81 -16.42 4.22 2.32
C PRO A 81 -16.02 2.81 1.83
N HIS A 82 -15.01 2.71 0.98
CA HIS A 82 -14.52 1.43 0.48
C HIS A 82 -13.95 0.57 1.62
N PHE A 83 -13.12 1.14 2.49
CA PHE A 83 -12.57 0.39 3.64
C PHE A 83 -13.62 0.04 4.69
N ALA A 84 -14.49 0.99 5.01
CA ALA A 84 -15.51 0.82 6.04
C ALA A 84 -16.58 -0.20 5.63
N PHE A 85 -17.01 -0.18 4.37
CA PHE A 85 -18.19 -0.96 3.93
C PHE A 85 -17.85 -2.15 3.04
N VAL A 86 -16.81 -2.07 2.19
CA VAL A 86 -16.46 -3.14 1.24
C VAL A 86 -15.42 -4.10 1.83
N HIS A 87 -14.28 -3.57 2.31
CA HIS A 87 -13.27 -4.40 2.98
C HIS A 87 -13.69 -4.84 4.40
N LYS A 88 -14.70 -4.16 4.98
CA LYS A 88 -15.20 -4.37 6.34
C LYS A 88 -14.07 -4.36 7.38
N SER A 89 -13.11 -3.45 7.22
CA SER A 89 -12.00 -3.28 8.14
C SER A 89 -12.18 -1.95 8.87
N TYR A 90 -12.61 -2.02 10.15
CA TYR A 90 -12.77 -0.80 10.96
C TYR A 90 -11.44 -0.08 11.15
N VAL A 91 -10.35 -0.83 11.30
CA VAL A 91 -9.00 -0.30 11.48
C VAL A 91 -8.58 0.56 10.27
N GLU A 92 -8.74 0.03 9.05
CA GLU A 92 -8.36 0.75 7.82
C GLU A 92 -9.27 1.97 7.58
N GLY A 93 -10.57 1.84 7.87
CA GLY A 93 -11.51 2.97 7.79
C GLY A 93 -11.12 4.11 8.74
N VAL A 94 -10.80 3.81 10.00
CA VAL A 94 -10.38 4.81 10.98
C VAL A 94 -9.05 5.47 10.56
N LEU A 95 -8.08 4.68 10.09
CA LEU A 95 -6.80 5.22 9.61
C LEU A 95 -6.98 6.14 8.40
N ALA A 96 -7.84 5.77 7.44
CA ALA A 96 -8.18 6.63 6.32
C ALA A 96 -8.82 7.95 6.78
N LEU A 97 -9.70 7.90 7.79
CA LEU A 97 -10.32 9.11 8.34
C LEU A 97 -9.30 10.01 9.05
N ILE A 98 -8.34 9.44 9.79
CA ILE A 98 -7.25 10.17 10.45
C ILE A 98 -6.28 10.77 9.41
N ALA A 99 -6.09 10.11 8.28
CA ALA A 99 -5.22 10.60 7.21
C ALA A 99 -5.72 11.92 6.61
N VAL A 100 -7.03 12.20 6.65
CA VAL A 100 -7.63 13.45 6.17
C VAL A 100 -7.12 14.68 6.94
N PRO A 101 -7.34 14.83 8.27
CA PRO A 101 -6.83 15.96 9.02
C PRO A 101 -5.30 15.99 9.05
N ALA A 102 -4.63 14.84 9.08
CA ALA A 102 -3.16 14.79 9.03
C ALA A 102 -2.59 15.37 7.73
N SER A 103 -3.20 15.04 6.59
CA SER A 103 -2.81 15.56 5.27
C SER A 103 -3.06 17.06 5.16
N LEU A 104 -4.24 17.53 5.60
CA LEU A 104 -4.56 18.96 5.63
C LEU A 104 -3.61 19.74 6.53
N TYR A 105 -3.25 19.18 7.69
CA TYR A 105 -2.30 19.79 8.61
C TYR A 105 -0.90 19.89 8.02
N ALA A 106 -0.42 18.84 7.34
CA ALA A 106 0.84 18.89 6.60
C ALA A 106 0.82 19.98 5.51
N GLY A 107 -0.28 20.08 4.75
CA GLY A 107 -0.48 21.14 3.76
C GLY A 107 -0.46 22.54 4.37
N TYR A 108 -1.12 22.73 5.52
CA TYR A 108 -1.16 23.97 6.28
C TYR A 108 0.22 24.40 6.80
N LEU A 109 0.97 23.46 7.40
CA LEU A 109 2.33 23.73 7.88
C LEU A 109 3.27 24.11 6.74
N LEU A 110 3.14 23.46 5.57
CA LEU A 110 3.92 23.81 4.39
C LEU A 110 3.54 25.19 3.86
N TRP A 111 2.25 25.53 3.86
CA TRP A 111 1.75 26.86 3.49
C TRP A 111 2.29 27.96 4.38
N GLN A 112 2.38 27.72 5.70
CA GLN A 112 2.99 28.64 6.67
C GLN A 112 4.50 28.86 6.48
N GLY A 113 5.15 28.11 5.60
CA GLY A 113 6.57 28.29 5.26
C GLY A 113 7.51 27.27 5.90
N ARG A 114 7.02 26.14 6.44
CA ARG A 114 7.90 25.07 6.93
C ARG A 114 8.53 24.27 5.78
N ASP A 115 9.66 24.76 5.28
CA ASP A 115 10.36 24.16 4.14
C ASP A 115 10.89 22.73 4.38
N THR A 116 10.93 22.23 5.62
CA THR A 116 11.27 20.83 5.92
C THR A 116 10.22 19.86 5.37
N LEU A 117 8.96 20.29 5.23
CA LEU A 117 7.88 19.45 4.70
C LEU A 117 8.00 19.18 3.21
N PHE A 118 8.84 19.92 2.48
CA PHE A 118 9.19 19.54 1.11
C PHE A 118 9.84 18.16 1.03
N VAL A 119 10.63 17.77 2.04
CA VAL A 119 11.20 16.41 2.11
C VAL A 119 10.08 15.38 2.19
N LEU A 120 9.05 15.65 3.00
CA LEU A 120 7.89 14.78 3.14
C LEU A 120 7.10 14.69 1.82
N SER A 121 6.81 15.83 1.17
CA SER A 121 6.14 15.84 -0.14
C SER A 121 6.90 15.07 -1.21
N ARG A 122 8.23 15.18 -1.26
CA ARG A 122 9.07 14.39 -2.17
C ARG A 122 9.02 12.90 -1.83
N ALA A 123 9.05 12.54 -0.55
CA ALA A 123 8.98 11.16 -0.11
C ALA A 123 7.64 10.53 -0.52
N THR A 124 6.53 11.24 -0.32
CA THR A 124 5.19 10.82 -0.77
C THR A 124 5.12 10.64 -2.29
N ALA A 125 5.70 11.57 -3.05
CA ALA A 125 5.78 11.46 -4.52
C ALA A 125 6.46 10.15 -4.95
N ILE A 126 7.64 9.87 -4.38
CA ILE A 126 8.45 8.70 -4.75
C ILE A 126 7.79 7.41 -4.26
N MET A 127 7.23 7.41 -3.05
CA MET A 127 6.45 6.29 -2.52
C MET A 127 5.30 5.92 -3.45
N GLY A 128 4.50 6.92 -3.88
CA GLY A 128 3.39 6.70 -4.80
C GLY A 128 3.83 6.20 -6.17
N LEU A 129 4.93 6.73 -6.71
CA LEU A 129 5.51 6.24 -7.97
C LEU A 129 5.99 4.78 -7.90
N ILE A 130 6.41 4.32 -6.71
CA ILE A 130 6.79 2.91 -6.50
C ILE A 130 5.56 2.03 -6.33
N TYR A 131 4.56 2.49 -5.57
CA TYR A 131 3.42 1.68 -5.16
C TYR A 131 2.33 1.57 -6.25
N LEU A 132 1.92 2.70 -6.85
CA LEU A 132 0.79 2.75 -7.78
C LEU A 132 0.91 1.85 -9.02
N PRO A 133 2.10 1.65 -9.64
CA PRO A 133 2.24 0.71 -10.75
C PRO A 133 1.79 -0.72 -10.39
N PHE A 134 2.04 -1.18 -9.16
CA PHE A 134 1.62 -2.50 -8.70
C PHE A 134 0.15 -2.55 -8.30
N GLU A 135 -0.49 -1.39 -8.15
CA GLU A 135 -1.89 -1.32 -7.77
C GLU A 135 -2.80 -1.19 -9.00
N THR A 136 -2.40 -0.39 -9.98
CA THR A 136 -3.28 0.09 -11.06
C THR A 136 -2.96 -0.51 -12.44
N ILE A 137 -1.78 -1.10 -12.67
CA ILE A 137 -1.43 -1.66 -13.98
C ILE A 137 -2.05 -3.06 -14.13
N PRO A 138 -2.99 -3.25 -15.08
CA PRO A 138 -3.57 -4.56 -15.35
C PRO A 138 -2.59 -5.45 -16.12
N ALA A 139 -2.94 -6.73 -16.27
CA ALA A 139 -2.23 -7.61 -17.19
C ALA A 139 -2.38 -7.10 -18.63
N VAL A 140 -1.33 -7.19 -19.43
CA VAL A 140 -1.32 -6.68 -20.81
C VAL A 140 -1.00 -7.82 -21.76
N GLU A 141 -1.79 -7.96 -22.82
CA GLU A 141 -1.49 -8.88 -23.92
C GLU A 141 -0.87 -8.10 -25.07
N ILE A 142 0.39 -8.38 -25.40
CA ILE A 142 1.12 -7.71 -26.49
C ILE A 142 1.62 -8.78 -27.45
N ALA A 143 1.20 -8.71 -28.72
CA ALA A 143 1.65 -9.63 -29.78
C ALA A 143 1.47 -11.13 -29.44
N GLY A 144 0.38 -11.49 -28.74
CA GLY A 144 0.10 -12.87 -28.32
C GLY A 144 0.84 -13.32 -27.05
N LEU A 145 1.69 -12.47 -26.47
CA LEU A 145 2.34 -12.72 -25.18
C LEU A 145 1.52 -12.07 -24.05
N ARG A 146 0.99 -12.88 -23.12
CA ARG A 146 0.31 -12.39 -21.91
C ARG A 146 1.34 -12.01 -20.85
N ILE A 147 1.52 -10.72 -20.62
CA ILE A 147 2.35 -10.19 -19.54
C ILE A 147 1.46 -10.12 -18.29
N PRO A 148 1.74 -10.90 -17.23
CA PRO A 148 0.96 -10.85 -16.01
C PRO A 148 1.03 -9.47 -15.36
N ALA A 149 -0.02 -9.12 -14.60
CA ALA A 149 -0.02 -7.86 -13.85
C ALA A 149 1.16 -7.82 -12.87
N PRO A 150 1.83 -6.67 -12.66
CA PRO A 150 2.93 -6.57 -11.70
C PRO A 150 2.54 -7.04 -10.28
N ARG A 151 1.28 -6.77 -9.90
CA ARG A 151 0.67 -7.29 -8.67
C ARG A 151 0.73 -8.82 -8.57
N GLN A 152 0.32 -9.51 -9.63
CA GLN A 152 0.23 -10.96 -9.67
C GLN A 152 1.62 -11.57 -9.45
N VAL A 153 2.61 -11.09 -10.22
CA VAL A 153 3.99 -11.59 -10.13
C VAL A 153 4.53 -11.46 -8.72
N LEU A 154 4.36 -10.29 -8.09
CA LEU A 154 4.89 -10.05 -6.76
C LEU A 154 4.21 -10.92 -5.70
N ILE A 155 2.88 -11.08 -5.80
CA ILE A 155 2.12 -11.95 -4.90
C ILE A 155 2.58 -13.40 -5.05
N GLU A 156 2.65 -13.95 -6.26
CA GLU A 156 3.01 -15.35 -6.50
C GLU A 156 4.46 -15.66 -6.07
N ILE A 157 5.40 -14.74 -6.26
CA ILE A 157 6.78 -14.89 -5.78
C ILE A 157 6.82 -14.97 -4.26
N VAL A 158 6.17 -14.02 -3.57
CA VAL A 158 6.15 -13.99 -2.10
C VAL A 158 5.40 -15.19 -1.54
N THR A 159 4.31 -15.60 -2.18
CA THR A 159 3.59 -16.83 -1.85
C THR A 159 4.55 -18.00 -1.90
N THR A 160 5.20 -18.24 -3.04
CA THR A 160 6.13 -19.37 -3.24
C THR A 160 7.22 -19.41 -2.16
N GLN A 161 7.85 -18.27 -1.86
CA GLN A 161 8.88 -18.18 -0.83
C GLN A 161 8.33 -18.40 0.58
N THR A 162 7.11 -17.92 0.84
CA THR A 162 6.41 -18.17 2.11
C THR A 162 6.13 -19.66 2.29
N GLY A 163 5.68 -20.36 1.24
CA GLY A 163 5.44 -21.81 1.28
C GLY A 163 6.70 -22.60 1.55
N TRP A 164 7.80 -22.24 0.88
CA TRP A 164 9.11 -22.84 1.15
C TRP A 164 9.55 -22.67 2.60
N LEU A 165 9.32 -21.49 3.19
CA LEU A 165 9.61 -21.26 4.61
C LEU A 165 8.66 -22.03 5.54
N MET A 166 7.37 -22.13 5.20
CA MET A 166 6.40 -22.94 5.95
C MET A 166 6.81 -24.41 5.99
N ASP A 167 7.17 -24.97 4.83
CA ASP A 167 7.67 -26.34 4.70
C ASP A 167 8.91 -26.56 5.55
N PHE A 168 9.83 -25.59 5.56
CA PHE A 168 11.03 -25.62 6.39
C PHE A 168 10.70 -25.67 7.90
N PHE A 169 9.62 -25.01 8.33
CA PHE A 169 9.14 -25.05 9.72
C PHE A 169 8.17 -26.21 10.02
N GLY A 170 7.99 -27.15 9.08
CA GLY A 170 7.18 -28.36 9.28
C GLY A 170 5.67 -28.16 9.07
N ALA A 171 5.26 -27.05 8.45
CA ALA A 171 3.89 -26.85 8.00
C ALA A 171 3.81 -27.11 6.49
N HIS A 172 2.96 -28.04 6.06
CA HIS A 172 2.82 -28.46 4.66
C HIS A 172 1.42 -28.13 4.11
N PRO A 173 1.08 -26.84 3.91
CA PRO A 173 -0.18 -26.48 3.29
C PRO A 173 -0.20 -26.79 1.79
N GLU A 174 -1.38 -27.11 1.27
CA GLU A 174 -1.57 -27.25 -0.18
C GLU A 174 -1.72 -25.86 -0.82
N LEU A 175 -0.93 -25.57 -1.86
CA LEU A 175 -1.03 -24.34 -2.61
C LEU A 175 -2.14 -24.46 -3.66
N ILE A 176 -3.17 -23.62 -3.54
CA ILE A 176 -4.33 -23.56 -4.43
C ILE A 176 -4.49 -22.18 -5.08
N THR A 177 -5.30 -22.14 -6.14
CA THR A 177 -5.68 -20.88 -6.79
C THR A 177 -6.66 -20.10 -5.94
N GLY A 178 -6.32 -18.86 -5.60
CA GLY A 178 -7.19 -17.97 -4.85
C GLY A 178 -8.33 -17.35 -5.68
N PRO A 179 -9.24 -16.59 -5.04
CA PRO A 179 -10.42 -16.00 -5.70
C PRO A 179 -10.11 -15.05 -6.85
N GLN A 180 -8.89 -14.51 -6.90
CA GLN A 180 -8.40 -13.60 -7.94
C GLN A 180 -7.77 -14.34 -9.13
N GLY A 181 -7.77 -15.67 -9.13
CA GLY A 181 -7.14 -16.49 -10.16
C GLY A 181 -5.62 -16.59 -10.05
N TYR A 182 -5.04 -16.17 -8.92
CA TYR A 182 -3.59 -16.25 -8.65
C TYR A 182 -3.26 -17.50 -7.85
N GLN A 183 -2.05 -18.03 -8.01
CA GLN A 183 -1.51 -19.08 -7.13
C GLN A 183 -1.02 -18.44 -5.82
N ASN A 184 -1.95 -18.10 -4.94
CA ASN A 184 -1.68 -17.28 -3.76
C ASN A 184 -2.39 -17.73 -2.47
N THR A 185 -3.05 -18.88 -2.47
CA THR A 185 -3.85 -19.34 -1.34
C THR A 185 -3.34 -20.68 -0.83
N TYR A 186 -3.15 -20.77 0.48
CA TYR A 186 -2.76 -21.98 1.18
C TYR A 186 -3.98 -22.63 1.84
N GLU A 187 -4.21 -23.90 1.56
CA GLU A 187 -5.24 -24.71 2.20
C GLU A 187 -4.63 -25.51 3.36
N PHE A 188 -5.20 -25.34 4.54
CA PHE A 188 -4.87 -26.11 5.74
C PHE A 188 -6.08 -26.95 6.14
N VAL A 189 -5.84 -28.21 6.46
CA VAL A 189 -6.84 -29.11 7.04
C VAL A 189 -6.58 -29.17 8.54
N ALA A 190 -7.45 -28.53 9.32
CA ALA A 190 -7.38 -28.56 10.78
C ALA A 190 -7.70 -29.97 11.32
N SER A 191 -7.28 -30.24 12.56
CA SER A 191 -7.46 -31.55 13.21
C SER A 191 -8.92 -31.95 13.42
N ASP A 192 -9.85 -31.00 13.38
CA ASP A 192 -11.30 -31.21 13.44
C ASP A 192 -11.95 -31.41 12.06
N GLY A 193 -11.15 -31.43 10.99
CA GLY A 193 -11.60 -31.57 9.61
C GLY A 193 -12.07 -30.27 8.95
N GLN A 194 -11.91 -29.11 9.61
CA GLN A 194 -12.19 -27.82 8.99
C GLN A 194 -11.12 -27.44 7.97
N ILE A 195 -11.57 -26.91 6.84
CA ILE A 195 -10.70 -26.39 5.78
C ILE A 195 -10.52 -24.89 6.01
N LEU A 196 -9.27 -24.46 6.15
CA LEU A 196 -8.88 -23.07 6.33
C LEU A 196 -8.10 -22.60 5.12
N HIS A 197 -8.50 -21.47 4.54
CA HIS A 197 -7.76 -20.85 3.46
C HIS A 197 -7.02 -19.62 3.95
N PHE A 198 -5.71 -19.56 3.70
CA PHE A 198 -4.86 -18.40 3.96
C PHE A 198 -4.38 -17.81 2.63
N SER A 199 -4.89 -16.64 2.27
CA SER A 199 -4.55 -15.99 0.99
C SER A 199 -3.52 -14.87 1.17
N VAL A 200 -2.41 -14.96 0.44
CA VAL A 200 -1.38 -13.92 0.33
C VAL A 200 -1.87 -12.83 -0.62
N VAL A 201 -1.96 -11.61 -0.12
CA VAL A 201 -2.40 -10.42 -0.88
C VAL A 201 -1.24 -9.44 -1.08
N LEU A 202 -1.43 -8.40 -1.91
CA LEU A 202 -0.39 -7.41 -2.19
C LEU A 202 0.20 -6.79 -0.91
N ALA A 203 -0.62 -6.53 0.11
CA ALA A 203 -0.19 -5.99 1.39
C ALA A 203 0.76 -6.92 2.20
N CYS A 204 0.83 -8.20 1.83
CA CYS A 204 1.73 -9.20 2.44
C CYS A 204 3.03 -9.37 1.63
N THR A 205 3.25 -8.59 0.58
CA THR A 205 4.49 -8.63 -0.22
C THR A 205 5.62 -7.77 0.35
N GLY A 206 5.32 -6.95 1.36
CA GLY A 206 6.26 -5.95 1.89
C GLY A 206 6.44 -4.72 0.99
N LEU A 207 5.73 -4.64 -0.15
CA LEU A 207 5.86 -3.52 -1.09
C LEU A 207 5.59 -2.15 -0.42
N GLY A 208 4.57 -2.08 0.44
CA GLY A 208 4.19 -0.84 1.11
C GLY A 208 5.31 -0.27 2.00
N SER A 209 5.92 -1.11 2.85
CA SER A 209 7.04 -0.69 3.70
C SER A 209 8.29 -0.36 2.87
N ILE A 210 8.60 -1.17 1.85
CA ILE A 210 9.70 -0.88 0.91
C ILE A 210 9.48 0.49 0.25
N ALA A 211 8.27 0.78 -0.24
CA ALA A 211 7.95 2.05 -0.90
C ALA A 211 8.11 3.25 0.03
N ILE A 212 7.68 3.15 1.30
CA ILE A 212 7.84 4.20 2.31
C ILE A 212 9.32 4.48 2.57
N PHE A 213 10.10 3.44 2.89
CA PHE A 213 11.53 3.61 3.19
C PHE A 213 12.31 4.08 1.98
N ALA A 214 12.01 3.54 0.79
CA ALA A 214 12.64 3.98 -0.45
C ALA A 214 12.31 5.44 -0.77
N GLY A 215 11.05 5.85 -0.59
CA GLY A 215 10.62 7.23 -0.74
C GLY A 215 11.37 8.19 0.19
N LEU A 216 11.48 7.84 1.48
CA LEU A 216 12.21 8.63 2.47
C LEU A 216 13.70 8.74 2.14
N ILE A 217 14.37 7.62 1.83
CA ILE A 217 15.80 7.59 1.47
C ILE A 217 16.06 8.42 0.21
N ALA A 218 15.19 8.30 -0.79
CA ALA A 218 15.33 9.02 -2.05
C ALA A 218 15.04 10.53 -1.90
N ALA A 219 14.15 10.93 -1.00
CA ALA A 219 13.79 12.31 -0.75
C ALA A 219 14.85 13.13 0.01
N VAL A 220 15.75 12.47 0.74
CA VAL A 220 16.83 13.15 1.49
C VAL A 220 17.89 13.69 0.52
N ARG A 221 18.51 14.83 0.91
CA ARG A 221 19.66 15.41 0.19
C ARG A 221 20.92 14.61 0.54
N ALA A 222 21.31 13.69 -0.34
CA ALA A 222 22.52 12.88 -0.21
C ALA A 222 23.04 12.49 -1.61
N PRO A 223 24.35 12.22 -1.76
CA PRO A 223 24.90 11.72 -3.02
C PRO A 223 24.29 10.36 -3.37
N LEU A 224 24.08 10.10 -4.67
CA LEU A 224 23.39 8.90 -5.16
C LEU A 224 24.01 7.60 -4.63
N ARG A 225 25.34 7.53 -4.52
CA ARG A 225 26.04 6.36 -3.95
C ARG A 225 25.61 6.03 -2.52
N ARG A 226 25.32 7.05 -1.70
CA ARG A 226 24.86 6.85 -0.31
C ARG A 226 23.41 6.37 -0.27
N LYS A 227 22.57 6.89 -1.17
CA LYS A 227 21.17 6.45 -1.31
C LYS A 227 21.09 4.99 -1.75
N LEU A 228 21.85 4.61 -2.77
CA LEU A 228 21.88 3.23 -3.27
C LEU A 228 22.39 2.25 -2.20
N ARG A 229 23.41 2.63 -1.41
CA ARG A 229 23.88 1.82 -0.26
C ARG A 229 22.81 1.67 0.82
N ALA A 230 22.06 2.73 1.12
CA ALA A 230 20.98 2.64 2.09
C ALA A 230 19.84 1.74 1.58
N LEU A 231 19.47 1.87 0.30
CA LEU A 231 18.45 1.01 -0.34
C LEU A 231 18.90 -0.46 -0.40
N SER A 232 20.16 -0.73 -0.72
CA SER A 232 20.68 -2.10 -0.81
C SER A 232 20.68 -2.84 0.53
N VAL A 233 20.60 -2.12 1.64
CA VAL A 233 20.45 -2.72 2.99
C VAL A 233 18.99 -2.74 3.40
N ALA A 234 18.27 -1.62 3.25
CA ALA A 234 16.89 -1.49 3.72
C ALA A 234 15.93 -2.44 3.01
N VAL A 235 16.00 -2.52 1.67
CA VAL A 235 15.09 -3.34 0.87
C VAL A 235 15.15 -4.84 1.24
N PRO A 236 16.32 -5.51 1.24
CA PRO A 236 16.37 -6.93 1.58
C PRO A 236 16.01 -7.20 3.04
N VAL A 237 16.36 -6.31 3.98
CA VAL A 237 15.97 -6.47 5.39
C VAL A 237 14.46 -6.40 5.55
N ILE A 238 13.81 -5.39 4.95
CA ILE A 238 12.35 -5.25 4.99
C ILE A 238 11.67 -6.45 4.34
N TYR A 239 12.18 -6.89 3.18
CA TYR A 239 11.67 -8.05 2.47
C TYR A 239 11.79 -9.35 3.28
N GLY A 240 12.96 -9.61 3.87
CA GLY A 240 13.19 -10.79 4.70
C GLY A 240 12.31 -10.80 5.95
N LEU A 241 12.19 -9.67 6.65
CA LEU A 241 11.26 -9.53 7.79
C LEU A 241 9.80 -9.72 7.37
N ASN A 242 9.43 -9.27 6.17
CA ASN A 242 8.10 -9.51 5.62
C ASN A 242 7.84 -11.01 5.39
N LEU A 243 8.80 -11.75 4.83
CA LEU A 243 8.66 -13.21 4.65
C LEU A 243 8.50 -13.93 6.00
N VAL A 244 9.27 -13.51 7.02
CA VAL A 244 9.11 -14.05 8.38
C VAL A 244 7.70 -13.76 8.90
N ARG A 245 7.19 -12.53 8.72
CA ARG A 245 5.83 -12.15 9.13
C ARG A 245 4.77 -13.00 8.42
N THR A 246 4.83 -13.14 7.10
CA THR A 246 3.81 -13.88 6.34
C THR A 246 3.84 -15.37 6.68
N THR A 247 5.03 -15.94 6.85
CA THR A 247 5.21 -17.32 7.30
C THR A 247 4.63 -17.52 8.69
N PHE A 248 4.97 -16.64 9.63
CA PHE A 248 4.46 -16.71 11.00
C PHE A 248 2.94 -16.62 11.05
N ILE A 249 2.33 -15.66 10.35
CA ILE A 249 0.88 -15.50 10.30
C ILE A 249 0.23 -16.74 9.68
N GLY A 250 0.74 -17.22 8.54
CA GLY A 250 0.12 -18.35 7.86
C GLY A 250 0.23 -19.67 8.64
N ILE A 251 1.35 -19.95 9.32
CA ILE A 251 1.47 -21.13 10.21
C ILE A 251 0.51 -20.99 11.39
N THR A 252 0.55 -19.83 12.06
CA THR A 252 -0.27 -19.56 13.25
C THR A 252 -1.75 -19.67 12.96
N PHE A 253 -2.19 -19.10 11.84
CA PHE A 253 -3.58 -19.15 11.39
C PHE A 253 -3.95 -20.57 10.93
N GLY A 254 -3.13 -21.19 10.08
CA GLY A 254 -3.40 -22.50 9.50
C GLY A 254 -3.45 -23.64 10.52
N GLN A 255 -2.61 -23.57 11.56
CA GLN A 255 -2.62 -24.53 12.68
C GLN A 255 -3.48 -24.06 13.87
N GLN A 256 -4.16 -22.91 13.73
CA GLN A 256 -5.01 -22.29 14.75
C GLN A 256 -4.34 -22.16 16.14
N LEU A 257 -3.06 -21.82 16.17
CA LEU A 257 -2.25 -21.78 17.39
C LEU A 257 -2.62 -20.61 18.34
N LEU A 258 -3.32 -19.59 17.84
CA LEU A 258 -3.63 -18.36 18.56
C LEU A 258 -5.15 -18.06 18.58
N HIS A 259 -5.94 -18.98 19.13
CA HIS A 259 -7.37 -18.78 19.47
C HIS A 259 -7.56 -17.86 20.70
N VAL A 260 -6.96 -16.67 20.69
CA VAL A 260 -6.99 -15.74 21.82
C VAL A 260 -7.94 -14.59 21.48
N TYR A 261 -9.12 -14.56 22.11
CA TYR A 261 -10.22 -13.58 21.90
C TYR A 261 -10.75 -13.48 20.45
N PRO A 262 -11.30 -14.56 19.88
CA PRO A 262 -11.80 -14.57 18.50
C PRO A 262 -12.92 -13.56 18.26
N ASP A 263 -13.81 -13.35 19.23
CA ASP A 263 -14.93 -12.40 19.08
C ASP A 263 -14.45 -10.94 18.94
N LEU A 264 -13.37 -10.56 19.63
CA LEU A 264 -12.79 -9.22 19.52
C LEU A 264 -12.12 -9.02 18.15
N VAL A 265 -11.42 -10.04 17.66
CA VAL A 265 -10.76 -9.98 16.34
C VAL A 265 -11.81 -9.95 15.23
N LEU A 266 -12.81 -10.82 15.29
CA LEU A 266 -13.91 -10.88 14.33
C LEU A 266 -14.68 -9.55 14.30
N THR A 267 -14.96 -8.95 15.46
CA THR A 267 -15.62 -7.63 15.52
C THR A 267 -14.75 -6.51 14.93
N MET A 268 -13.44 -6.49 15.18
CA MET A 268 -12.51 -5.51 14.58
C MET A 268 -12.40 -5.62 13.05
N PHE A 269 -12.64 -6.81 12.50
CA PHE A 269 -12.67 -7.11 11.05
C PHE A 269 -14.09 -7.30 10.48
N GLY A 270 -15.12 -6.83 11.20
CA GLY A 270 -16.51 -6.80 10.73
C GLY A 270 -17.12 -8.17 10.41
N ALA A 271 -16.59 -9.24 11.00
CA ALA A 271 -17.14 -10.59 10.96
C ALA A 271 -17.95 -10.85 12.24
N LEU A 272 -19.12 -11.47 12.10
CA LEU A 272 -19.89 -12.02 13.22
C LEU A 272 -19.69 -13.54 13.21
N THR A 273 -19.55 -14.14 14.39
CA THR A 273 -19.53 -15.59 14.56
C THR A 273 -20.75 -16.22 13.88
N PRO A 274 -20.61 -17.28 13.07
CA PRO A 274 -21.74 -18.11 12.73
C PRO A 274 -22.25 -18.71 14.04
N THR A 275 -23.45 -18.32 14.47
CA THR A 275 -24.14 -19.04 15.53
C THR A 275 -24.24 -20.50 15.09
N ALA A 276 -23.72 -21.41 15.91
CA ALA A 276 -23.74 -22.84 15.66
C ALA A 276 -25.19 -23.30 15.40
N SER A 277 -25.53 -23.48 14.12
CA SER A 277 -26.70 -24.22 13.69
C SER A 277 -26.25 -25.66 13.48
N PRO A 278 -26.80 -26.65 14.20
CA PRO A 278 -26.46 -28.04 13.97
C PRO A 278 -27.09 -28.47 12.63
N GLY A 279 -26.29 -28.55 11.57
CA GLY A 279 -26.71 -29.26 10.35
C GLY A 279 -26.33 -28.70 8.98
N THR A 280 -25.38 -27.77 8.84
CA THR A 280 -25.06 -27.21 7.50
C THR A 280 -23.62 -27.48 7.09
N SER A 281 -23.47 -28.33 6.06
CA SER A 281 -22.37 -28.50 5.10
C SER A 281 -21.01 -27.85 5.39
N ARG A 282 -19.93 -28.67 5.31
CA ARG A 282 -18.51 -28.29 5.14
C ARG A 282 -18.34 -26.96 4.39
N THR A 283 -18.25 -25.86 5.12
CA THR A 283 -17.93 -24.54 4.57
C THR A 283 -16.51 -24.20 5.00
N ALA A 284 -15.61 -24.08 4.02
CA ALA A 284 -14.25 -23.65 4.30
C ALA A 284 -14.27 -22.22 4.87
N SER A 285 -13.55 -22.00 5.96
CA SER A 285 -13.38 -20.67 6.52
C SER A 285 -12.22 -20.00 5.79
N SER A 286 -12.53 -18.98 4.98
CA SER A 286 -11.53 -18.24 4.21
C SER A 286 -11.06 -17.02 4.98
N ALA A 287 -9.77 -16.96 5.28
CA ALA A 287 -9.12 -15.75 5.76
C ALA A 287 -8.14 -15.21 4.71
N ASN A 288 -8.17 -13.90 4.54
CA ASN A 288 -7.04 -13.21 3.91
C ASN A 288 -5.97 -13.04 4.98
N CYS A 289 -4.72 -12.80 4.60
CA CYS A 289 -3.59 -12.49 5.50
C CYS A 289 -3.82 -11.34 6.52
N TRP A 290 -5.02 -10.73 6.52
CA TRP A 290 -5.51 -9.67 7.41
C TRP A 290 -6.79 -10.06 8.20
N ARG A 291 -7.35 -11.25 8.01
CA ARG A 291 -8.51 -11.80 8.76
C ARG A 291 -8.09 -13.04 9.51
#